data_AF-A0A8S1VS51-F1
#
_entry.id   AF-A0A8S1VS51-F1
#
_cell.length_a   1.000
_cell.length_b   1.000
_cell.length_c   1.000
_cell.angle_alpha   90.00
_cell.angle_beta   90.00
_cell.angle_gamma   90.00
#
_symmetry.space_group_name_H-M   'P 1'
#
loop_
_entity.id
_entity.type
_entity.pdbx_description
1 polymer ?
#
loop_
_entity_poly.entity_id
_entity_poly.type
_entity_poly.pdbx_seq_one_letter_code
_entity_poly.pdbx_strand_id
1 'polypeptide(L)'
;MIKQEQDKNIWEWVPCNYDVKRIVKDTQTSWNLSPQISLKIPAENGTIDPLINIKIDQSRPFIYTDNLGWNWHKSWNLPDIGLEMEITDPLTNERLAPPNNIYCKLQIVKPIITPMKTHHLLEVGAKGNLKVDMENGKCIFSGLKFNTTSYNHDNKFEFPQILDSRISPPIFVDSRKSARDIFKQKIQKLQSYFDPFLPNNLEKQFLIIKPQNSEVIKNSIDGLINYFTAPNIRHKVKHPIFLLLKFSACISLYVNSAKIKFTEPENLIQTLQHVLSTSNALQGIQKIEQKLIILYIDCKNNETKSQQNMKKIQEFLDPLNNDCVQVIMDINDIPKGFTQIQNLDDIQEAYHRIYNSLLKYKREDDQIDQEQLEEEYNAKIPEKKKKKELKESEQLVNPERIRKIIHISGSLPNQSSNSMPEQESNQIKMEQQFSISNNVQLRLPTQEQSQQYLQSQQLQQQQIQQNLAFNPMSLWLYLQKLPS
;
A
#
# COMPACT_ATOMS: atom_id res chain seq x y z
N MET A 1 19.77 19.05 1.16
CA MET A 1 19.42 17.62 1.02
C MET A 1 18.90 17.43 -0.39
N ILE A 2 19.68 16.80 -1.27
CA ILE A 2 19.35 16.65 -2.69
C ILE A 2 18.14 15.71 -2.77
N LYS A 3 16.96 16.25 -3.07
CA LYS A 3 15.80 15.46 -3.48
C LYS A 3 16.07 14.99 -4.90
N GLN A 4 16.82 13.90 -5.05
CA GLN A 4 16.65 13.10 -6.26
C GLN A 4 15.20 12.63 -6.23
N GLU A 5 14.42 12.98 -7.25
CA GLU A 5 13.10 12.40 -7.51
C GLU A 5 13.32 10.93 -7.88
N GLN A 6 13.69 10.11 -6.90
CA GLN A 6 13.60 8.67 -7.03
C GLN A 6 12.13 8.32 -7.24
N ASP A 7 11.87 7.41 -8.17
CA ASP A 7 10.55 6.84 -8.37
C ASP A 7 10.00 6.38 -7.01
N LYS A 8 8.96 7.07 -6.53
CA LYS A 8 8.39 6.88 -5.18
C LYS A 8 7.90 5.45 -4.94
N ASN A 9 7.79 4.66 -6.00
CA ASN A 9 7.23 3.32 -6.03
C ASN A 9 8.31 2.23 -6.05
N ILE A 10 9.60 2.57 -5.97
CA ILE A 10 10.69 1.58 -5.86
C ILE A 10 10.93 1.27 -4.39
N TRP A 11 10.86 -0.02 -4.04
CA TRP A 11 11.18 -0.50 -2.71
C TRP A 11 12.68 -0.78 -2.61
N GLU A 12 13.44 0.12 -1.98
CA GLU A 12 14.89 -0.04 -1.82
C GLU A 12 15.31 0.11 -0.35
N TRP A 13 16.13 -0.83 0.12
CA TRP A 13 16.75 -0.77 1.44
C TRP A 13 18.03 0.07 1.40
N VAL A 14 18.12 1.07 2.26
CA VAL A 14 19.27 2.00 2.27
C VAL A 14 20.14 1.81 3.53
N PRO A 15 21.46 2.11 3.47
CA PRO A 15 22.32 2.12 4.66
C PRO A 15 21.75 2.98 5.79
N CYS A 16 21.87 2.51 7.04
CA CYS A 16 21.29 3.18 8.20
C CYS A 16 22.37 3.64 9.20
N ASN A 17 22.58 4.95 9.30
CA ASN A 17 23.55 5.53 10.25
C ASN A 17 22.87 6.36 11.35
N TYR A 18 21.59 6.07 11.63
CA TYR A 18 20.82 6.79 12.64
C TYR A 18 21.07 6.24 14.04
N ASP A 19 20.71 7.01 15.06
CA ASP A 19 20.62 6.48 16.42
C ASP A 19 19.23 5.90 16.66
N VAL A 20 19.20 4.67 17.21
CA VAL A 20 17.96 4.07 17.72
C VAL A 20 17.88 4.29 19.21
N LYS A 21 16.77 4.88 19.62
CA LYS A 21 16.32 5.00 20.99
C LYS A 21 15.33 3.89 21.28
N ARG A 22 15.44 3.34 22.47
CA ARG A 22 14.39 2.54 23.09
C ARG A 22 14.09 3.14 24.44
N ILE A 23 12.80 3.26 24.72
CA ILE A 23 12.27 3.71 26.00
C ILE A 23 11.61 2.50 26.64
N VAL A 24 12.17 2.03 27.75
CA VAL A 24 11.62 0.94 28.56
C VAL A 24 11.37 1.49 29.94
N LYS A 25 10.09 1.64 30.30
CA LYS A 25 9.65 2.34 31.52
C LYS A 25 10.26 3.76 31.54
N ASP A 26 11.14 4.04 32.49
CA ASP A 26 11.80 5.34 32.67
C ASP A 26 13.26 5.36 32.20
N THR A 27 13.74 4.24 31.63
CA THR A 27 15.10 4.15 31.10
C THR A 27 15.11 4.37 29.59
N GLN A 28 15.92 5.33 29.15
CA GLN A 28 16.18 5.59 27.74
C GLN A 28 17.57 5.07 27.38
N THR A 29 17.62 4.08 26.50
CA THR A 29 18.87 3.60 25.90
C THR A 29 18.94 4.08 24.47
N SER A 30 20.08 4.66 24.07
CA SER A 30 20.35 5.07 22.70
C SER A 30 21.59 4.33 22.21
N TRP A 31 21.57 3.82 20.99
CA TRP A 31 22.76 3.25 20.36
C TRP A 31 22.81 3.65 18.89
N ASN A 32 24.04 3.80 18.40
CA ASN A 32 24.31 4.19 17.03
C ASN A 32 24.31 2.95 16.12
N LEU A 33 23.68 3.06 14.95
CA LEU A 33 23.55 1.95 14.02
C LEU A 33 24.64 1.84 12.96
N SER A 34 25.61 2.75 13.00
CA SER A 34 26.74 2.70 12.07
C SER A 34 27.56 1.43 12.32
N PRO A 35 28.13 0.84 11.27
CA PRO A 35 29.08 -0.26 11.41
C PRO A 35 30.19 0.05 12.43
N GLN A 36 30.41 -0.87 13.36
CA GLN A 36 31.44 -0.79 14.41
C GLN A 36 32.52 -1.87 14.25
N ILE A 37 32.23 -2.94 13.49
CA ILE A 37 33.18 -4.01 13.22
C ILE A 37 33.55 -3.98 11.74
N SER A 38 34.84 -4.09 11.46
CA SER A 38 35.34 -4.48 10.14
C SER A 38 35.85 -5.93 10.20
N LEU A 39 35.45 -6.74 9.22
CA LEU A 39 36.05 -8.07 9.02
C LEU A 39 37.42 -7.90 8.38
N LYS A 40 38.36 -8.81 8.66
CA LYS A 40 39.71 -8.77 8.06
C LYS A 40 40.09 -10.11 7.45
N ILE A 41 40.59 -10.10 6.22
CA ILE A 41 41.08 -11.31 5.57
C ILE A 41 42.44 -11.67 6.19
N PRO A 42 42.65 -12.92 6.67
CA PRO A 42 43.92 -13.33 7.30
C PRO A 42 45.14 -13.39 6.36
N ALA A 43 44.99 -13.07 5.06
CA ALA A 43 46.06 -13.21 4.08
C ALA A 43 47.18 -12.17 4.36
N GLU A 44 48.37 -12.71 4.60
CA GLU A 44 49.73 -12.18 4.81
C GLU A 44 50.00 -10.87 5.56
N ASN A 45 49.05 -9.95 5.79
CA ASN A 45 49.24 -8.78 6.67
C ASN A 45 47.97 -8.27 7.36
N GLY A 46 46.80 -8.91 7.19
CA GLY A 46 45.57 -8.50 7.88
C GLY A 46 45.12 -7.06 7.57
N THR A 47 45.50 -6.53 6.41
CA THR A 47 45.29 -5.14 6.00
C THR A 47 44.17 -4.95 4.98
N ILE A 48 43.57 -6.03 4.46
CA ILE A 48 42.53 -5.94 3.43
C ILE A 48 41.17 -6.22 4.06
N ASP A 49 40.29 -5.23 3.96
CA ASP A 49 38.88 -5.35 4.34
C ASP A 49 38.13 -6.08 3.20
N PRO A 50 37.40 -7.16 3.49
CA PRO A 50 36.61 -7.84 2.48
C PRO A 50 35.42 -6.98 2.06
N LEU A 51 34.96 -7.16 0.83
CA LEU A 51 33.73 -6.55 0.34
C LEU A 51 32.53 -7.33 0.88
N ILE A 52 31.70 -6.67 1.68
CA ILE A 52 30.47 -7.25 2.22
C ILE A 52 29.31 -6.76 1.36
N ASN A 53 28.62 -7.68 0.69
CA ASN A 53 27.41 -7.39 -0.05
C ASN A 53 26.22 -8.03 0.67
N ILE A 54 25.18 -7.24 0.92
CA ILE A 54 23.96 -7.68 1.58
C ILE A 54 22.80 -7.53 0.62
N LYS A 55 22.17 -8.65 0.33
CA LYS A 55 20.93 -8.72 -0.44
C LYS A 55 19.77 -8.96 0.52
N ILE A 56 18.75 -8.10 0.46
CA ILE A 56 17.53 -8.25 1.25
C ILE A 56 16.37 -8.48 0.28
N ASP A 57 15.74 -9.64 0.40
CA ASP A 57 14.59 -10.03 -0.41
C ASP A 57 13.34 -10.14 0.46
N GLN A 58 12.17 -9.94 -0.16
CA GLN A 58 10.88 -10.08 0.49
C GLN A 58 10.02 -11.08 -0.28
N SER A 59 9.33 -11.97 0.44
CA SER A 59 8.40 -12.94 -0.18
C SER A 59 7.28 -12.28 -0.98
N ARG A 60 6.85 -11.07 -0.58
CA ARG A 60 5.87 -10.24 -1.28
C ARG A 60 6.14 -8.76 -0.99
N PRO A 61 5.84 -7.85 -1.93
CA PRO A 61 6.02 -6.43 -1.70
C PRO A 61 4.99 -5.88 -0.70
N PHE A 62 5.33 -4.77 -0.06
CA PHE A 62 4.34 -3.92 0.62
C PHE A 62 3.36 -3.33 -0.41
N ILE A 63 2.18 -2.89 0.04
CA ILE A 63 1.22 -2.25 -0.87
C ILE A 63 1.61 -0.79 -1.02
N TYR A 64 1.74 -0.28 -2.24
CA TYR A 64 1.92 1.14 -2.48
C TYR A 64 0.59 1.79 -2.89
N THR A 65 0.27 2.95 -2.33
CA THR A 65 -0.84 3.79 -2.79
C THR A 65 -0.36 5.23 -2.88
N ASP A 66 -0.75 5.97 -3.92
CA ASP A 66 -0.25 7.34 -4.15
C ASP A 66 -0.47 8.29 -2.96
N ASN A 67 -1.53 8.06 -2.19
CA ASN A 67 -1.91 8.91 -1.06
C ASN A 67 -1.20 8.55 0.25
N LEU A 68 -0.89 7.26 0.49
CA LEU A 68 -0.32 6.80 1.76
C LEU A 68 1.13 6.34 1.65
N GLY A 69 1.66 6.22 0.42
CA GLY A 69 2.91 5.54 0.14
C GLY A 69 2.80 4.03 0.38
N TRP A 70 3.93 3.43 0.78
CA TRP A 70 3.97 2.04 1.22
C TRP A 70 3.12 1.88 2.47
N ASN A 71 2.20 0.94 2.46
CA ASN A 71 1.28 0.71 3.55
C ASN A 71 1.06 -0.77 3.80
N TRP A 72 0.68 -1.08 5.04
CA TRP A 72 0.39 -2.42 5.51
C TRP A 72 -0.71 -2.40 6.55
N HIS A 73 -1.42 -3.51 6.68
CA HIS A 73 -2.41 -3.65 7.73
C HIS A 73 -1.81 -4.36 8.96
N LYS A 74 -2.03 -3.80 10.17
CA LYS A 74 -1.46 -4.27 11.45
C LYS A 74 -1.68 -5.76 11.74
N SER A 75 -2.82 -6.30 11.34
CA SER A 75 -3.16 -7.72 11.59
C SER A 75 -2.55 -8.71 10.61
N TRP A 76 -2.02 -8.24 9.49
CA TRP A 76 -1.38 -9.10 8.51
C TRP A 76 0.01 -9.49 8.99
N ASN A 77 0.43 -10.70 8.63
CA ASN A 77 1.85 -11.05 8.70
C ASN A 77 2.61 -10.09 7.79
N LEU A 78 3.74 -9.57 8.27
CA LEU A 78 4.73 -8.98 7.40
C LEU A 78 5.16 -10.00 6.33
N PRO A 79 5.62 -9.55 5.16
CA PRO A 79 6.32 -10.42 4.24
C PRO A 79 7.46 -11.13 4.97
N ASP A 80 7.73 -12.39 4.62
CA ASP A 80 8.98 -13.03 5.02
C ASP A 80 10.15 -12.23 4.43
N ILE A 81 11.14 -11.91 5.26
CA ILE A 81 12.30 -11.09 4.90
C ILE A 81 13.52 -12.01 4.89
N GLY A 82 14.05 -12.27 3.71
CA GLY A 82 15.29 -12.99 3.52
C GLY A 82 16.47 -12.04 3.48
N LEU A 83 17.56 -12.41 4.14
CA LEU A 83 18.85 -11.73 4.00
C LEU A 83 19.89 -12.74 3.55
N GLU A 84 20.68 -12.35 2.55
CA GLU A 84 21.85 -13.06 2.06
C GLU A 84 23.06 -12.13 2.14
N MET A 85 24.08 -12.56 2.86
CA MET A 85 25.37 -11.89 3.00
C MET A 85 26.41 -12.65 2.20
N GLU A 86 27.01 -11.95 1.25
CA GLU A 86 28.15 -12.41 0.47
C GLU A 86 29.39 -11.62 0.91
N ILE A 87 30.46 -12.34 1.22
CA ILE A 87 31.75 -11.75 1.57
C ILE A 87 32.71 -12.11 0.45
N THR A 88 33.31 -11.11 -0.18
CA THR A 88 34.21 -11.31 -1.32
C THR A 88 35.56 -10.67 -1.03
N ASP A 89 36.64 -11.38 -1.36
CA ASP A 89 37.98 -10.80 -1.36
C ASP A 89 38.11 -9.82 -2.54
N PRO A 90 38.38 -8.52 -2.30
CA PRO A 90 38.44 -7.54 -3.38
C PRO A 90 39.61 -7.75 -4.34
N LEU A 91 40.65 -8.50 -3.97
CA LEU A 91 41.79 -8.77 -4.84
C LEU A 91 41.58 -10.01 -5.72
N THR A 92 41.09 -11.09 -5.11
CA THR A 92 40.95 -12.39 -5.79
C THR A 92 39.55 -12.60 -6.37
N ASN A 93 38.58 -11.79 -5.95
CA ASN A 93 37.16 -11.97 -6.21
C ASN A 93 36.61 -13.33 -5.71
N GLU A 94 37.32 -13.99 -4.79
CA GLU A 94 36.90 -15.26 -4.19
C GLU A 94 35.82 -15.01 -3.13
N ARG A 95 34.78 -15.85 -3.13
CA ARG A 95 33.72 -15.84 -2.11
C ARG A 95 34.23 -16.49 -0.83
N LEU A 96 34.23 -15.72 0.25
CA LEU A 96 34.64 -16.16 1.57
C LEU A 96 33.45 -16.64 2.38
N ALA A 97 33.69 -17.64 3.24
CA ALA A 97 32.67 -18.11 4.16
C ALA A 97 32.48 -17.11 5.32
N PRO A 98 31.22 -16.82 5.71
CA PRO A 98 30.96 -15.92 6.82
C PRO A 98 31.36 -16.55 8.17
N PRO A 99 31.80 -15.75 9.15
CA PRO A 99 32.04 -16.22 10.51
C PRO A 99 30.82 -16.88 11.15
N ASN A 100 31.02 -17.94 11.94
CA ASN A 100 29.96 -18.76 12.54
C ASN A 100 29.12 -18.07 13.65
N ASN A 101 29.49 -16.85 14.06
CA ASN A 101 28.87 -16.15 15.19
C ASN A 101 28.17 -14.86 14.75
N ILE A 102 27.66 -14.84 13.53
CA ILE A 102 26.88 -13.72 13.00
C ILE A 102 25.40 -14.07 13.08
N TYR A 103 24.64 -13.13 13.63
CA TYR A 103 23.19 -13.18 13.60
C TYR A 103 22.65 -11.91 12.99
N CYS A 104 21.42 -12.02 12.49
CA CYS A 104 20.66 -10.89 12.02
C CYS A 104 19.56 -10.54 13.02
N LYS A 105 19.32 -9.24 13.20
CA LYS A 105 18.23 -8.75 14.03
C LYS A 105 17.41 -7.73 13.26
N LEU A 106 16.10 -7.96 13.25
CA LEU A 106 15.12 -7.06 12.68
C LEU A 106 14.47 -6.26 13.80
N GLN A 107 14.37 -4.94 13.65
CA GLN A 107 13.59 -4.08 14.53
C GLN A 107 12.62 -3.24 13.72
N ILE A 108 11.55 -2.82 14.39
CA ILE A 108 10.58 -1.91 13.82
C ILE A 108 10.75 -0.58 14.54
N VAL A 109 10.98 0.47 13.76
CA VAL A 109 11.30 1.80 14.27
C VAL A 109 10.32 2.84 13.73
N LYS A 110 10.13 3.94 14.45
CA LYS A 110 9.44 5.13 13.97
C LYS A 110 10.35 6.35 14.08
N PRO A 111 10.34 7.28 13.12
CA PRO A 111 11.08 8.51 13.26
C PRO A 111 10.47 9.37 14.37
N ILE A 112 11.31 9.93 15.23
CA ILE A 112 10.94 11.00 16.15
C ILE A 112 11.64 12.27 15.70
N ILE A 113 10.84 13.29 15.44
CA ILE A 113 11.31 14.65 15.21
C ILE A 113 11.16 15.41 16.51
N THR A 114 12.27 15.63 17.20
CA THR A 114 12.29 16.51 18.37
C THR A 114 12.28 17.98 17.93
N PRO A 115 11.79 18.92 18.76
CA PRO A 115 11.84 20.36 18.46
C PRO A 115 13.25 20.87 18.13
N MET A 116 14.28 20.21 18.68
CA MET A 116 15.70 20.51 18.44
C MET A 116 16.25 19.91 17.13
N LYS A 117 15.40 19.36 16.26
CA LYS A 117 15.75 18.79 14.95
C LYS A 117 16.75 17.61 14.99
N THR A 118 16.91 16.96 16.13
CA THR A 118 17.69 15.71 16.18
C THR A 118 16.81 14.56 15.67
N HIS A 119 17.26 13.89 14.63
CA HIS A 119 16.54 12.78 14.00
C HIS A 119 16.95 11.49 14.71
N HIS A 120 16.05 10.97 15.54
CA HIS A 120 16.25 9.69 16.20
C HIS A 120 15.14 8.72 15.78
N LEU A 121 15.48 7.44 15.78
CA LEU A 121 14.52 6.36 15.54
C LEU A 121 14.07 5.81 16.90
N LEU A 122 12.77 5.63 17.13
CA LEU A 122 12.25 4.97 18.32
C LEU A 122 11.75 3.57 17.97
N GLU A 123 12.24 2.56 18.69
CA GLU A 123 11.77 1.19 18.52
C GLU A 123 10.31 1.02 19.00
N VAL A 124 9.47 0.38 18.17
CA VAL A 124 8.02 0.22 18.38
C VAL A 124 7.63 -1.20 18.81
N GLY A 125 8.53 -2.17 18.64
CA GLY A 125 8.33 -3.58 18.96
C GLY A 125 7.53 -4.36 17.90
N ALA A 126 7.75 -5.67 17.84
CA ALA A 126 7.09 -6.57 16.90
C ALA A 126 6.93 -7.99 17.49
N LYS A 127 5.94 -8.74 16.99
CA LYS A 127 5.74 -10.15 17.33
C LYS A 127 6.52 -11.02 16.35
N GLY A 128 7.00 -12.15 16.85
CA GLY A 128 7.74 -13.13 16.08
C GLY A 128 9.21 -13.17 16.47
N ASN A 129 10.00 -13.98 15.77
CA ASN A 129 11.42 -14.08 16.04
C ASN A 129 12.17 -12.94 15.35
N LEU A 130 12.60 -11.95 16.14
CA LEU A 130 13.31 -10.77 15.65
C LEU A 130 14.84 -10.94 15.63
N LYS A 131 15.35 -12.09 16.09
CA LYS A 131 16.77 -12.43 16.08
C LYS A 131 16.94 -13.82 15.49
N VAL A 132 17.66 -13.92 14.37
CA VAL A 132 17.87 -15.18 13.66
C VAL A 132 19.35 -15.33 13.38
N ASP A 133 19.93 -16.46 13.79
CA ASP A 133 21.33 -16.78 13.48
C ASP A 133 21.49 -17.00 11.97
N MET A 134 22.64 -16.61 11.42
CA MET A 134 22.90 -16.77 10.00
C MET A 134 23.49 -18.14 9.71
N GLU A 135 22.83 -18.90 8.84
CA GLU A 135 23.31 -20.19 8.35
C GLU A 135 23.86 -20.02 6.94
N ASN A 136 25.17 -20.27 6.76
CA ASN A 136 25.84 -20.11 5.46
C ASN A 136 25.61 -18.75 4.80
N GLY A 137 25.58 -17.68 5.59
CA GLY A 137 25.38 -16.33 5.08
C GLY A 137 23.91 -16.00 4.77
N LYS A 138 22.95 -16.87 5.13
CA LYS A 138 21.53 -16.64 4.87
C LYS A 138 20.71 -16.69 6.16
N CYS A 139 19.65 -15.90 6.23
CA CYS A 139 18.63 -16.02 7.26
C CYS A 139 17.26 -15.54 6.72
N ILE A 140 16.18 -16.03 7.31
CA ILE A 140 14.81 -15.65 6.94
C ILE A 140 14.02 -15.33 8.20
N PHE A 141 13.44 -14.13 8.23
CA PHE A 141 12.46 -13.75 9.23
C PHE A 141 11.06 -14.06 8.71
N SER A 142 10.31 -14.88 9.44
CA SER A 142 8.96 -15.30 9.05
C SER A 142 7.94 -15.15 10.18
N GLY A 143 6.67 -15.04 9.80
CA GLY A 143 5.55 -14.96 10.76
C GLY A 143 5.57 -13.71 11.63
N LEU A 144 6.24 -12.65 11.19
CA LEU A 144 6.34 -11.39 11.92
C LEU A 144 5.03 -10.62 11.85
N LYS A 145 4.66 -9.93 12.94
CA LYS A 145 3.52 -9.00 12.97
C LYS A 145 3.85 -7.74 13.76
N PHE A 146 3.24 -6.62 13.42
CA PHE A 146 3.28 -5.43 14.27
C PHE A 146 2.59 -5.73 15.62
N ASN A 147 3.35 -5.68 16.73
CA ASN A 147 2.85 -6.10 18.06
C ASN A 147 1.93 -5.06 18.70
N THR A 148 2.27 -3.78 18.57
CA THR A 148 1.81 -2.74 19.47
C THR A 148 1.65 -1.40 18.77
N THR A 149 0.75 -0.59 19.31
CA THR A 149 1.00 0.84 19.55
C THR A 149 1.83 0.92 20.86
N SER A 150 3.14 1.14 20.76
CA SER A 150 4.10 1.67 21.77
C SER A 150 4.30 1.15 23.21
N TYR A 151 3.81 -0.01 23.70
CA TYR A 151 4.15 -0.44 25.09
C TYR A 151 4.46 -1.93 25.32
N ASN A 152 5.50 -2.17 26.13
CA ASN A 152 6.00 -3.41 26.75
C ASN A 152 6.90 -4.35 25.94
N HIS A 153 8.23 -4.19 26.12
CA HIS A 153 9.22 -5.26 26.01
C HIS A 153 10.37 -5.05 27.01
N ASP A 154 10.35 -5.79 28.13
CA ASP A 154 11.43 -5.89 29.12
C ASP A 154 12.40 -7.02 28.71
N ASN A 155 13.40 -6.72 27.88
CA ASN A 155 14.55 -7.61 27.67
C ASN A 155 15.83 -6.87 28.08
N LYS A 156 16.70 -7.51 28.87
CA LYS A 156 18.02 -6.98 29.21
C LYS A 156 18.87 -6.80 27.94
N PHE A 157 19.63 -5.72 27.87
CA PHE A 157 20.39 -5.34 26.67
C PHE A 157 21.83 -5.81 26.72
N GLU A 158 22.29 -6.29 25.57
CA GLU A 158 23.70 -6.33 25.20
C GLU A 158 23.91 -5.22 24.16
N PHE A 159 24.96 -4.42 24.33
CA PHE A 159 25.34 -3.41 23.34
C PHE A 159 25.89 -4.11 22.11
N PRO A 160 25.20 -4.05 20.97
CA PRO A 160 25.57 -4.83 19.81
C PRO A 160 26.76 -4.21 19.09
N GLN A 161 27.75 -5.02 18.74
CA GLN A 161 28.73 -4.62 17.75
C GLN A 161 28.16 -4.88 16.35
N ILE A 162 27.93 -3.81 15.59
CA ILE A 162 27.20 -3.84 14.31
C ILE A 162 28.18 -4.04 13.15
N LEU A 163 27.88 -4.98 12.26
CA LEU A 163 28.66 -5.22 11.04
C LEU A 163 28.15 -4.38 9.85
N ASP A 164 26.84 -4.41 9.60
CA ASP A 164 26.15 -3.58 8.59
C ASP A 164 24.72 -3.37 9.08
N SER A 165 24.08 -2.29 8.62
CA SER A 165 22.69 -2.04 8.89
C SER A 165 21.97 -1.34 7.73
N ARG A 166 20.71 -1.75 7.51
CA ARG A 166 19.84 -1.27 6.44
C ARG A 166 18.47 -0.88 6.98
N ILE A 167 17.86 0.13 6.39
CA ILE A 167 16.51 0.59 6.73
C ILE A 167 15.64 0.60 5.48
N SER A 168 14.38 0.17 5.64
CA SER A 168 13.40 0.18 4.57
C SER A 168 12.85 1.60 4.31
N PRO A 169 12.17 1.81 3.18
CA PRO A 169 11.28 2.96 3.03
C PRO A 169 10.24 2.99 4.16
N PRO A 170 9.66 4.17 4.47
CA PRO A 170 8.62 4.29 5.47
C PRO A 170 7.35 3.54 5.05
N ILE A 171 6.79 2.77 5.98
CA ILE A 171 5.57 1.98 5.86
C ILE A 171 4.50 2.58 6.77
N PHE A 172 3.37 2.96 6.18
CA PHE A 172 2.17 3.34 6.89
C PHE A 172 1.41 2.10 7.39
N VAL A 173 1.16 1.99 8.69
CA VAL A 173 0.46 0.83 9.25
C VAL A 173 -0.91 1.21 9.78
N ASP A 174 -1.95 0.73 9.10
CA ASP A 174 -3.34 0.94 9.50
C ASP A 174 -3.84 -0.26 10.35
N SER A 175 -4.72 0.03 11.30
CA SER A 175 -5.40 -0.97 12.14
C SER A 175 -6.91 -1.00 11.92
N ARG A 176 -7.46 -0.06 11.16
CA ARG A 176 -8.91 0.06 10.90
C ARG A 176 -9.36 -1.11 10.01
N LYS A 177 -10.51 -1.69 10.36
CA LYS A 177 -11.16 -2.76 9.55
C LYS A 177 -11.33 -2.34 8.10
N SER A 178 -11.67 -1.08 7.86
CA SER A 178 -11.80 -0.51 6.51
C SER A 178 -10.56 -0.77 5.65
N ALA A 179 -9.34 -0.66 6.20
CA ALA A 179 -8.11 -0.88 5.44
C ALA A 179 -7.88 -2.34 5.03
N ARG A 180 -8.41 -3.33 5.77
CA ARG A 180 -8.41 -4.74 5.31
C ARG A 180 -9.32 -4.93 4.11
N ASP A 181 -10.44 -4.22 4.15
CA ASP A 181 -11.55 -4.46 3.25
C ASP A 181 -11.52 -3.53 2.05
N ILE A 182 -10.64 -2.51 1.95
CA ILE A 182 -10.60 -1.61 0.77
C ILE A 182 -10.53 -2.42 -0.52
N PHE A 183 -9.69 -3.47 -0.53
CA PHE A 183 -9.50 -4.29 -1.71
C PHE A 183 -10.74 -5.14 -2.02
N LYS A 184 -11.26 -5.87 -1.04
CA LYS A 184 -12.50 -6.67 -1.18
C LYS A 184 -13.72 -5.81 -1.48
N GLN A 185 -13.86 -4.66 -0.84
CA GLN A 185 -14.91 -3.68 -1.09
C GLN A 185 -14.79 -3.07 -2.47
N LYS A 186 -13.57 -2.84 -2.99
CA LYS A 186 -13.39 -2.39 -4.38
C LYS A 186 -13.87 -3.46 -5.37
N ILE A 187 -13.48 -4.73 -5.18
CA ILE A 187 -13.97 -5.84 -6.00
C ILE A 187 -15.48 -5.97 -5.88
N GLN A 188 -16.02 -6.09 -4.67
CA GLN A 188 -17.45 -6.27 -4.44
C GLN A 188 -18.28 -5.09 -4.97
N LYS A 189 -17.76 -3.86 -4.83
CA LYS A 189 -18.40 -2.67 -5.40
C LYS A 189 -18.34 -2.68 -6.92
N LEU A 190 -17.25 -3.15 -7.53
CA LEU A 190 -17.16 -3.31 -8.97
C LEU A 190 -18.13 -4.40 -9.46
N GLN A 191 -18.17 -5.56 -8.80
CA GLN A 191 -19.09 -6.65 -9.12
C GLN A 191 -20.55 -6.18 -9.05
N SER A 192 -20.89 -5.35 -8.07
CA SER A 192 -22.23 -4.76 -7.96
C SER A 192 -22.62 -3.85 -9.15
N TYR A 193 -21.66 -3.38 -9.96
CA TYR A 193 -21.94 -2.66 -11.20
C TYR A 193 -22.26 -3.60 -12.37
N PHE A 194 -21.85 -4.85 -12.28
CA PHE A 194 -22.05 -5.89 -13.30
C PHE A 194 -23.14 -6.90 -12.93
N ASP A 195 -23.71 -6.79 -11.73
CA ASP A 195 -24.89 -7.55 -11.35
C ASP A 195 -26.05 -7.35 -12.35
N PRO A 196 -26.77 -8.42 -12.73
CA PRO A 196 -28.00 -8.31 -13.50
C PRO A 196 -28.99 -7.35 -12.82
N PHE A 197 -29.53 -6.39 -13.57
CA PHE A 197 -30.46 -5.38 -13.08
C PHE A 197 -31.91 -5.77 -13.41
N LEU A 198 -32.86 -5.35 -12.56
CA LEU A 198 -34.27 -5.64 -12.80
C LEU A 198 -34.74 -5.03 -14.14
N PRO A 199 -35.43 -5.78 -15.02
CA PRO A 199 -35.89 -5.28 -16.31
C PRO A 199 -36.75 -4.01 -16.19
N ASN A 200 -37.59 -3.93 -15.16
CA ASN A 200 -38.44 -2.76 -14.87
C ASN A 200 -37.64 -1.45 -14.70
N ASN A 201 -36.32 -1.50 -14.44
CA ASN A 201 -35.49 -0.30 -14.39
C ASN A 201 -35.34 0.38 -15.76
N LEU A 202 -35.48 -0.36 -16.87
CA LEU A 202 -35.45 0.20 -18.23
C LEU A 202 -36.69 1.05 -18.50
N GLU A 203 -37.85 0.58 -18.06
CA GLU A 203 -39.14 1.28 -18.24
C GLU A 203 -39.32 2.43 -17.25
N LYS A 204 -38.70 2.33 -16.06
CA LYS A 204 -38.81 3.33 -15.00
C LYS A 204 -38.40 4.73 -15.47
N GLN A 205 -39.31 5.69 -15.36
CA GLN A 205 -38.98 7.11 -15.54
C GLN A 205 -38.30 7.65 -14.28
N PHE A 206 -37.06 8.10 -14.43
CA PHE A 206 -36.32 8.69 -13.33
C PHE A 206 -36.56 10.20 -13.29
N LEU A 207 -36.86 10.73 -12.10
CA LEU A 207 -37.11 12.15 -11.88
C LEU A 207 -36.00 12.75 -11.02
N ILE A 208 -35.56 13.96 -11.35
CA ILE A 208 -34.76 14.80 -10.46
C ILE A 208 -35.74 15.64 -9.63
N ILE A 209 -35.68 15.52 -8.32
CA ILE A 209 -36.53 16.30 -7.43
C ILE A 209 -35.77 17.56 -7.02
N LYS A 210 -36.20 18.72 -7.52
CA LYS A 210 -35.77 20.04 -7.03
C LYS A 210 -36.87 20.60 -6.11
N PRO A 211 -36.58 21.56 -5.21
CA PRO A 211 -37.54 22.07 -4.23
C PRO A 211 -38.85 22.59 -4.82
N GLN A 212 -38.83 23.07 -6.07
CA GLN A 212 -39.98 23.68 -6.72
C GLN A 212 -40.50 22.89 -7.93
N ASN A 213 -39.68 22.03 -8.54
CA ASN A 213 -40.01 21.31 -9.78
C ASN A 213 -39.36 19.93 -9.82
N SER A 214 -40.07 18.95 -10.41
CA SER A 214 -39.50 17.67 -10.79
C SER A 214 -39.23 17.63 -12.29
N GLU A 215 -38.03 17.20 -12.68
CA GLU A 215 -37.65 17.08 -14.09
C GLU A 215 -37.40 15.61 -14.46
N VAL A 216 -37.98 15.17 -15.58
CA VAL A 216 -37.73 13.81 -16.11
C VAL A 216 -36.33 13.74 -16.69
N ILE A 217 -35.57 12.71 -16.33
CA ILE A 217 -34.28 12.40 -16.91
C ILE A 217 -34.49 11.91 -18.35
N LYS A 218 -33.93 12.65 -19.30
CA LYS A 218 -34.04 12.37 -20.73
C LYS A 218 -32.96 11.39 -21.20
N ASN A 219 -33.18 10.75 -22.34
CA ASN A 219 -32.15 10.01 -23.07
C ASN A 219 -31.22 11.01 -23.79
N SER A 220 -30.31 11.62 -23.03
CA SER A 220 -29.31 12.56 -23.53
C SER A 220 -28.10 12.58 -22.59
N ILE A 221 -27.00 13.22 -23.01
CA ILE A 221 -25.81 13.38 -22.18
C ILE A 221 -26.09 14.13 -20.87
N ASP A 222 -26.91 15.19 -20.91
CA ASP A 222 -27.34 15.92 -19.71
C ASP A 222 -28.23 15.04 -18.82
N GLY A 223 -29.07 14.21 -19.43
CA GLY A 223 -29.86 13.20 -18.73
C GLY A 223 -28.99 12.19 -18.00
N LEU A 224 -27.91 11.69 -18.62
CA LEU A 224 -26.96 10.78 -18.01
C LEU A 224 -26.26 11.41 -16.79
N ILE A 225 -25.83 12.66 -16.91
CA ILE A 225 -25.19 13.40 -15.81
C ILE A 225 -26.18 13.60 -14.66
N ASN A 226 -27.38 14.03 -15.00
CA ASN A 226 -28.47 14.20 -14.04
C ASN A 226 -28.81 12.87 -13.35
N TYR A 227 -28.79 11.75 -14.09
CA TYR A 227 -28.97 10.43 -13.53
C TYR A 227 -27.92 10.13 -12.47
N PHE A 228 -26.63 10.37 -12.74
CA PHE A 228 -25.57 10.11 -11.77
C PHE A 228 -25.53 11.08 -10.59
N THR A 229 -25.90 12.35 -10.81
CA THR A 229 -25.78 13.40 -9.80
C THR A 229 -27.04 13.55 -8.93
N ALA A 230 -28.21 13.08 -9.38
CA ALA A 230 -29.45 13.20 -8.63
C ALA A 230 -29.39 12.42 -7.29
N PRO A 231 -29.50 13.09 -6.13
CA PRO A 231 -29.36 12.45 -4.82
C PRO A 231 -30.55 11.56 -4.46
N ASN A 232 -31.74 11.86 -4.99
CA ASN A 232 -32.97 11.09 -4.74
C ASN A 232 -32.98 9.73 -5.44
N ILE A 233 -32.19 9.55 -6.50
CA ILE A 233 -32.06 8.26 -7.19
C ILE A 233 -31.01 7.44 -6.44
N ARG A 234 -31.47 6.64 -5.48
CA ARG A 234 -30.65 5.67 -4.76
C ARG A 234 -30.39 4.43 -5.63
N HIS A 235 -29.26 3.76 -5.42
CA HIS A 235 -28.89 2.51 -6.12
C HIS A 235 -28.92 2.62 -7.65
N LYS A 236 -28.21 3.62 -8.19
CA LYS A 236 -28.07 3.85 -9.62
C LYS A 236 -27.41 2.64 -10.30
N VAL A 237 -28.04 2.14 -11.35
CA VAL A 237 -27.54 1.01 -12.15
C VAL A 237 -26.44 1.54 -13.06
N LYS A 238 -25.25 0.93 -12.98
CA LYS A 238 -24.08 1.27 -13.80
C LYS A 238 -23.73 0.21 -14.84
N HIS A 239 -24.57 -0.82 -14.95
CA HIS A 239 -24.35 -1.93 -15.86
C HIS A 239 -24.23 -1.46 -17.31
N PRO A 240 -23.20 -1.87 -18.09
CA PRO A 240 -23.00 -1.39 -19.46
C PRO A 240 -24.23 -1.54 -20.36
N ILE A 241 -24.90 -2.71 -20.31
CA ILE A 241 -26.16 -2.94 -21.06
C ILE A 241 -27.29 -2.00 -20.61
N PHE A 242 -27.44 -1.72 -19.31
CA PHE A 242 -28.43 -0.76 -18.82
C PHE A 242 -28.16 0.64 -19.37
N LEU A 243 -26.89 1.08 -19.33
CA LEU A 243 -26.50 2.40 -19.82
C LEU A 243 -26.73 2.52 -21.33
N LEU A 244 -26.39 1.47 -22.09
CA LEU A 244 -26.67 1.39 -23.53
C LEU A 244 -28.15 1.56 -23.85
N LEU A 245 -29.02 0.80 -23.18
CA LEU A 245 -30.45 0.82 -23.46
C LEU A 245 -31.13 2.10 -22.95
N LYS A 246 -30.76 2.57 -21.75
CA LYS A 246 -31.41 3.73 -21.11
C LYS A 246 -30.95 5.07 -21.68
N PHE A 247 -29.69 5.16 -22.11
CA PHE A 247 -29.06 6.38 -22.59
C PHE A 247 -28.52 6.23 -24.02
N SER A 248 -29.25 5.48 -24.87
CA SER A 248 -28.84 5.14 -26.24
C SER A 248 -28.52 6.32 -27.17
N ALA A 249 -29.00 7.53 -26.87
CA ALA A 249 -28.70 8.73 -27.65
C ALA A 249 -27.27 9.25 -27.44
N CYS A 250 -26.60 8.85 -26.36
CA CYS A 250 -25.22 9.25 -26.06
C CYS A 250 -24.31 8.10 -25.61
N ILE A 251 -24.83 6.89 -25.44
CA ILE A 251 -24.05 5.71 -25.10
C ILE A 251 -24.13 4.70 -26.25
N SER A 252 -22.98 4.19 -26.65
CA SER A 252 -22.87 3.04 -27.54
C SER A 252 -21.96 1.99 -26.93
N LEU A 253 -22.24 0.72 -27.22
CA LEU A 253 -21.46 -0.41 -26.73
C LEU A 253 -20.86 -1.13 -27.91
N TYR A 254 -19.55 -1.34 -27.86
CA TYR A 254 -18.79 -2.02 -28.89
C TYR A 254 -18.20 -3.31 -28.30
N VAL A 255 -18.22 -4.37 -29.10
CA VAL A 255 -17.70 -5.69 -28.71
C VAL A 255 -16.57 -6.11 -29.63
N ASN A 256 -15.57 -6.79 -29.07
CA ASN A 256 -14.44 -7.31 -29.84
C ASN A 256 -14.89 -8.51 -30.70
N SER A 257 -15.14 -8.26 -31.98
CA SER A 257 -15.75 -9.23 -32.90
C SER A 257 -14.86 -10.42 -33.23
N ALA A 258 -13.55 -10.32 -32.96
CA ALA A 258 -12.65 -11.46 -33.08
C ALA A 258 -12.84 -12.47 -31.93
N LYS A 259 -13.24 -12.00 -30.75
CA LYS A 259 -13.34 -12.80 -29.52
C LYS A 259 -14.78 -13.16 -29.15
N ILE A 260 -15.73 -12.25 -29.38
CA ILE A 260 -17.15 -12.44 -29.09
C ILE A 260 -17.89 -12.63 -30.41
N LYS A 261 -18.32 -13.86 -30.68
CA LYS A 261 -19.19 -14.19 -31.81
C LYS A 261 -20.59 -14.48 -31.29
N PHE A 262 -21.60 -13.88 -31.92
CA PHE A 262 -22.99 -14.10 -31.56
C PHE A 262 -23.85 -14.07 -32.83
N THR A 263 -24.92 -14.86 -32.81
CA THR A 263 -25.94 -14.89 -33.87
C THR A 263 -27.29 -14.40 -33.34
N GLU A 264 -27.56 -14.66 -32.06
CA GLU A 264 -28.81 -14.30 -31.39
C GLU A 264 -28.55 -13.27 -30.27
N PRO A 265 -29.45 -12.29 -30.07
CA PRO A 265 -29.36 -11.30 -29.01
C PRO A 265 -29.19 -11.89 -27.59
N GLU A 266 -29.85 -13.01 -27.31
CA GLU A 266 -29.79 -13.73 -26.03
C GLU A 266 -28.38 -14.24 -25.74
N ASN A 267 -27.75 -14.86 -26.74
CA ASN A 267 -26.39 -15.39 -26.64
C ASN A 267 -25.38 -14.26 -26.43
N LEU A 268 -25.58 -13.10 -27.07
CA LEU A 268 -24.76 -11.92 -26.84
C LEU A 268 -24.86 -11.46 -25.38
N ILE A 269 -26.08 -11.29 -24.85
CA ILE A 269 -26.28 -10.79 -23.48
C ILE A 269 -25.71 -11.76 -22.44
N GLN A 270 -25.92 -13.07 -22.61
CA GLN A 270 -25.33 -14.08 -21.72
C GLN A 270 -23.80 -14.05 -21.78
N THR A 271 -23.22 -13.92 -22.97
CA THR A 271 -21.77 -13.82 -23.15
C THR A 271 -21.22 -12.56 -22.49
N LEU A 272 -21.87 -11.40 -22.68
CA LEU A 272 -21.49 -10.16 -22.03
C LEU A 272 -21.59 -10.28 -20.51
N GLN A 273 -22.68 -10.84 -19.98
CA GLN A 273 -22.84 -11.04 -18.55
C GLN A 273 -21.73 -11.93 -17.98
N HIS A 274 -21.43 -13.04 -18.66
CA HIS A 274 -20.35 -13.95 -18.25
C HIS A 274 -18.99 -13.25 -18.22
N VAL A 275 -18.66 -12.51 -19.30
CA VAL A 275 -17.43 -11.71 -19.38
C VAL A 275 -17.34 -10.70 -18.23
N LEU A 276 -18.43 -9.99 -17.95
CA LEU A 276 -18.47 -9.00 -16.87
C LEU A 276 -18.33 -9.66 -15.49
N SER A 277 -18.98 -10.81 -15.24
CA SER A 277 -18.89 -11.52 -13.96
C SER A 277 -17.50 -12.14 -13.71
N THR A 278 -16.85 -12.64 -14.75
CA THR A 278 -15.52 -13.27 -14.65
C THR A 278 -14.36 -12.26 -14.64
N SER A 279 -14.67 -10.97 -14.81
CA SER A 279 -13.67 -9.91 -14.92
C SER A 279 -12.92 -9.74 -13.60
N ASN A 280 -11.60 -9.91 -13.64
CA ASN A 280 -10.77 -9.76 -12.46
C ASN A 280 -10.26 -8.33 -12.41
N ALA A 281 -10.75 -7.56 -11.43
CA ALA A 281 -10.32 -6.18 -11.15
C ALA A 281 -8.80 -6.00 -10.93
N LEU A 282 -8.04 -7.11 -10.88
CA LEU A 282 -6.63 -7.20 -10.52
C LEU A 282 -5.66 -7.32 -11.68
N GLN A 283 -6.12 -7.62 -12.89
CA GLN A 283 -5.18 -7.73 -14.00
C GLN A 283 -4.73 -6.32 -14.40
N GLY A 284 -3.42 -6.11 -14.47
CA GLY A 284 -2.79 -4.81 -14.71
C GLY A 284 -3.27 -4.12 -15.99
N ILE A 285 -2.80 -2.89 -16.23
CA ILE A 285 -3.21 -2.06 -17.37
C ILE A 285 -3.03 -2.83 -18.69
N GLN A 286 -4.12 -3.40 -19.20
CA GLN A 286 -4.14 -4.05 -20.51
C GLN A 286 -4.28 -3.00 -21.60
N LYS A 287 -3.67 -3.26 -22.75
CA LYS A 287 -3.86 -2.41 -23.93
C LYS A 287 -5.32 -2.48 -24.39
N ILE A 288 -5.82 -1.39 -24.98
CA ILE A 288 -7.22 -1.27 -25.42
C ILE A 288 -7.65 -2.40 -26.37
N GLU A 289 -6.74 -2.90 -27.23
CA GLU A 289 -7.03 -3.97 -28.19
C GLU A 289 -7.25 -5.34 -27.52
N GLN A 290 -6.80 -5.50 -26.28
CA GLN A 290 -6.98 -6.74 -25.51
C GLN A 290 -8.36 -6.81 -24.86
N LYS A 291 -9.02 -5.66 -24.68
CA LYS A 291 -10.36 -5.55 -24.08
C LYS A 291 -11.42 -6.28 -24.91
N LEU A 292 -12.50 -6.63 -24.22
CA LEU A 292 -13.64 -7.33 -24.82
C LEU A 292 -14.79 -6.39 -25.13
N ILE A 293 -14.95 -5.35 -24.30
CA ILE A 293 -16.08 -4.43 -24.32
C ILE A 293 -15.53 -3.00 -24.28
N ILE A 294 -16.06 -2.14 -25.15
CA ILE A 294 -15.82 -0.70 -25.11
C ILE A 294 -17.17 0.01 -24.94
N LEU A 295 -17.28 0.81 -23.87
CA LEU A 295 -18.40 1.70 -23.62
C LEU A 295 -18.04 3.09 -24.13
N TYR A 296 -18.60 3.48 -25.27
CA TYR A 296 -18.38 4.78 -25.91
C TYR A 296 -19.45 5.79 -25.46
N ILE A 297 -19.01 7.00 -25.12
CA ILE A 297 -19.87 8.11 -24.70
C ILE A 297 -19.76 9.26 -25.69
N ASP A 298 -20.80 9.47 -26.48
CA ASP A 298 -20.86 10.58 -27.43
C ASP A 298 -21.13 11.91 -26.71
N CYS A 299 -20.11 12.77 -26.72
CA CYS A 299 -20.17 14.10 -26.12
C CYS A 299 -20.17 15.23 -27.15
N LYS A 300 -20.25 14.94 -28.46
CA LYS A 300 -20.00 15.92 -29.53
C LYS A 300 -20.98 17.10 -29.54
N ASN A 301 -22.19 16.93 -29.02
CA ASN A 301 -23.25 17.93 -29.11
C ASN A 301 -23.23 19.04 -28.04
N ASN A 302 -22.22 19.08 -27.14
CA ASN A 302 -22.21 20.02 -26.01
C ASN A 302 -20.92 20.86 -25.97
N GLU A 303 -20.80 21.93 -26.77
CA GLU A 303 -19.53 22.65 -26.96
C GLU A 303 -19.04 23.47 -25.75
N THR A 304 -19.91 24.02 -24.89
CA THR A 304 -19.49 25.00 -23.86
C THR A 304 -19.59 24.53 -22.40
N LYS A 305 -20.48 23.59 -22.08
CA LYS A 305 -20.53 22.93 -20.75
C LYS A 305 -19.81 21.58 -20.70
N SER A 306 -19.17 21.18 -21.82
CA SER A 306 -18.63 19.84 -22.04
C SER A 306 -17.62 19.40 -20.99
N GLN A 307 -16.61 20.21 -20.69
CA GLN A 307 -15.42 19.72 -19.98
C GLN A 307 -15.71 19.32 -18.53
N GLN A 308 -16.48 20.13 -17.79
CA GLN A 308 -16.86 19.81 -16.41
C GLN A 308 -17.80 18.60 -16.36
N ASN A 309 -18.70 18.51 -17.34
CA ASN A 309 -19.64 17.42 -17.49
C ASN A 309 -18.93 16.10 -17.82
N MET A 310 -17.97 16.13 -18.73
CA MET A 310 -17.09 15.01 -19.08
C MET A 310 -16.30 14.53 -17.86
N LYS A 311 -15.71 15.44 -17.09
CA LYS A 311 -14.97 15.07 -15.87
C LYS A 311 -15.87 14.33 -14.87
N LYS A 312 -17.10 14.81 -14.67
CA LYS A 312 -18.08 14.15 -13.79
C LYS A 312 -18.47 12.77 -14.32
N ILE A 313 -18.79 12.65 -15.61
CA ILE A 313 -19.12 11.36 -16.22
C ILE A 313 -17.96 10.37 -16.04
N GLN A 314 -16.73 10.82 -16.33
CA GLN A 314 -15.53 10.03 -16.10
C GLN A 314 -15.45 9.60 -14.64
N GLU A 315 -15.58 10.49 -13.67
CA GLU A 315 -15.54 10.12 -12.24
C GLU A 315 -16.59 9.06 -11.86
N PHE A 316 -17.78 9.06 -12.48
CA PHE A 316 -18.82 8.07 -12.19
C PHE A 316 -18.61 6.71 -12.87
N LEU A 317 -18.01 6.71 -14.06
CA LEU A 317 -17.84 5.53 -14.91
C LEU A 317 -16.42 4.98 -14.90
N ASP A 318 -15.45 5.72 -14.37
CA ASP A 318 -14.06 5.28 -14.18
C ASP A 318 -13.96 3.94 -13.45
N PRO A 319 -14.78 3.64 -12.43
CA PRO A 319 -14.78 2.33 -11.82
C PRO A 319 -15.11 1.18 -12.78
N LEU A 320 -15.81 1.43 -13.90
CA LEU A 320 -16.09 0.40 -14.90
C LEU A 320 -14.86 0.04 -15.74
N ASN A 321 -13.81 0.88 -15.75
CA ASN A 321 -12.56 0.56 -16.41
C ASN A 321 -11.87 -0.60 -15.67
N ASN A 322 -11.90 -1.78 -16.27
CA ASN A 322 -11.27 -2.98 -15.73
C ASN A 322 -10.60 -3.78 -16.86
N ASP A 323 -10.21 -5.01 -16.60
CA ASP A 323 -9.59 -5.92 -17.58
C ASP A 323 -10.45 -6.18 -18.82
N CYS A 324 -11.79 -6.16 -18.72
CA CYS A 324 -12.68 -6.49 -19.84
C CYS A 324 -13.39 -5.28 -20.49
N VAL A 325 -13.69 -4.22 -19.71
CA VAL A 325 -14.41 -3.01 -20.13
C VAL A 325 -13.49 -1.80 -20.14
N GLN A 326 -13.58 -1.02 -21.22
CA GLN A 326 -12.95 0.29 -21.34
C GLN A 326 -14.00 1.36 -21.66
N VAL A 327 -14.01 2.45 -20.89
CA VAL A 327 -14.83 3.63 -21.15
C VAL A 327 -14.04 4.62 -21.99
N ILE A 328 -14.64 5.11 -23.08
CA ILE A 328 -14.00 6.00 -24.06
C ILE A 328 -14.95 7.14 -24.43
N MET A 329 -14.40 8.33 -24.69
CA MET A 329 -15.16 9.49 -25.16
C MET A 329 -14.79 9.96 -26.57
N ASP A 330 -13.65 9.52 -27.14
CA ASP A 330 -13.29 9.79 -28.53
C ASP A 330 -13.54 8.54 -29.40
N ILE A 331 -14.32 8.71 -30.46
CA ILE A 331 -14.63 7.64 -31.39
C ILE A 331 -13.38 7.13 -32.14
N ASN A 332 -12.36 7.98 -32.28
CA ASN A 332 -11.12 7.63 -32.97
C ASN A 332 -10.26 6.63 -32.18
N ASP A 333 -10.49 6.52 -30.87
CA ASP A 333 -9.79 5.58 -30.00
C ASP A 333 -10.36 4.14 -30.10
N ILE A 334 -11.47 3.95 -30.81
CA ILE A 334 -12.10 2.63 -30.97
C ILE A 334 -11.31 1.81 -32.01
N PRO A 335 -10.72 0.65 -31.64
CA PRO A 335 -9.96 -0.15 -32.59
C PRO A 335 -10.86 -0.78 -33.66
N LYS A 336 -10.32 -0.97 -34.88
CA LYS A 336 -11.06 -1.52 -36.04
C LYS A 336 -11.68 -2.91 -35.82
N GLY A 337 -11.19 -3.68 -34.84
CA GLY A 337 -11.70 -5.02 -34.51
C GLY A 337 -12.98 -5.04 -33.68
N PHE A 338 -13.52 -3.86 -33.33
CA PHE A 338 -14.72 -3.73 -32.51
C PHE A 338 -15.94 -3.41 -33.37
N THR A 339 -17.06 -4.09 -33.10
CA THR A 339 -18.34 -3.83 -33.76
C THR A 339 -19.34 -3.27 -32.76
N GLN A 340 -20.03 -2.21 -33.17
CA GLN A 340 -21.10 -1.60 -32.38
C GLN A 340 -22.31 -2.55 -32.31
N ILE A 341 -22.87 -2.72 -31.13
CA ILE A 341 -24.14 -3.42 -30.96
C ILE A 341 -25.25 -2.57 -31.56
N GLN A 342 -25.99 -3.16 -32.50
CA GLN A 342 -27.16 -2.57 -33.16
C GLN A 342 -28.45 -3.22 -32.64
N ASN A 343 -29.62 -2.74 -33.10
CA ASN A 343 -30.94 -3.29 -32.78
C ASN A 343 -31.23 -3.34 -31.26
N LEU A 344 -31.28 -2.17 -30.62
CA LEU A 344 -31.44 -2.07 -29.17
C LEU A 344 -32.77 -2.62 -28.65
N ASP A 345 -33.82 -2.60 -29.47
CA ASP A 345 -35.13 -3.16 -29.11
C ASP A 345 -35.04 -4.69 -28.93
N ASP A 346 -34.42 -5.39 -29.88
CA ASP A 346 -34.19 -6.84 -29.80
C ASP A 346 -33.35 -7.21 -28.57
N ILE A 347 -32.33 -6.40 -28.26
CA ILE A 347 -31.47 -6.58 -27.09
C ILE A 347 -32.27 -6.38 -25.79
N GLN A 348 -33.14 -5.38 -25.74
CA GLN A 348 -34.01 -5.16 -24.58
C GLN A 348 -34.97 -6.34 -24.39
N GLU A 349 -35.66 -6.77 -25.44
CA GLU A 349 -36.58 -7.92 -25.36
C GLU A 349 -35.86 -9.22 -24.97
N ALA A 350 -34.67 -9.46 -25.54
CA ALA A 350 -33.84 -10.60 -25.17
C ALA A 350 -33.43 -10.53 -23.70
N TYR A 351 -33.02 -9.36 -23.19
CA TYR A 351 -32.67 -9.19 -21.78
C TYR A 351 -33.84 -9.56 -20.86
N HIS A 352 -35.05 -9.10 -21.17
CA HIS A 352 -36.26 -9.46 -20.43
C HIS A 352 -36.49 -10.98 -20.41
N ARG A 353 -36.35 -11.65 -21.55
CA ARG A 353 -36.57 -13.11 -21.68
C ARG A 353 -35.56 -13.92 -20.87
N ILE A 354 -34.30 -13.51 -20.85
CA ILE A 354 -33.23 -14.30 -20.22
C ILE A 354 -32.85 -13.82 -18.81
N TYR A 355 -33.46 -12.77 -18.27
CA TYR A 355 -33.11 -12.18 -16.96
C TYR A 355 -32.97 -13.22 -15.83
N ASN A 356 -33.93 -14.16 -15.73
CA ASN A 356 -33.89 -15.21 -14.72
C ASN A 356 -32.69 -16.16 -14.87
N SER A 357 -32.21 -16.36 -16.11
CA SER A 357 -30.99 -17.13 -16.36
C SER A 357 -29.73 -16.35 -15.95
N LEU A 358 -29.73 -15.02 -16.14
CA LEU A 358 -28.59 -14.17 -15.76
C LEU A 358 -28.36 -14.13 -14.25
N LEU A 359 -29.43 -14.27 -13.44
CA LEU A 359 -29.32 -14.33 -11.98
C LEU A 359 -28.48 -15.51 -11.46
N LYS A 360 -28.22 -16.54 -12.29
CA LYS A 360 -27.37 -17.67 -11.91
C LYS A 360 -25.91 -17.27 -11.76
N TYR A 361 -25.40 -16.38 -12.61
CA TYR A 361 -24.02 -15.88 -12.55
C TYR A 361 -23.71 -15.18 -11.22
N LYS A 362 -24.71 -14.59 -10.57
CA LYS A 362 -24.52 -13.94 -9.26
C LYS A 362 -24.25 -14.96 -8.13
N ARG A 363 -24.86 -16.15 -8.20
CA ARG A 363 -24.82 -17.12 -7.10
C ARG A 363 -23.54 -17.95 -7.07
N GLU A 364 -22.91 -18.15 -8.23
CA GLU A 364 -21.67 -18.91 -8.35
C GLU A 364 -20.50 -18.16 -7.69
N ASP A 365 -20.41 -16.84 -7.87
CA ASP A 365 -19.37 -16.01 -7.25
C ASP A 365 -19.50 -15.95 -5.72
N ASP A 366 -20.73 -15.79 -5.19
CA ASP A 366 -20.99 -15.77 -3.74
C ASP A 366 -20.56 -17.08 -3.06
N GLN A 367 -20.59 -18.21 -3.78
CA GLN A 367 -20.13 -19.52 -3.28
C GLN A 367 -18.61 -19.67 -3.35
N ILE A 368 -17.98 -19.24 -4.45
CA ILE A 368 -16.53 -19.29 -4.63
C ILE A 368 -15.82 -18.42 -3.58
N ASP A 369 -16.35 -17.23 -3.28
CA ASP A 369 -15.81 -16.35 -2.25
C ASP A 369 -15.86 -16.97 -0.84
N GLN A 370 -16.88 -17.79 -0.55
CA GLN A 370 -16.98 -18.52 0.72
C GLN A 370 -15.98 -19.68 0.79
N GLU A 371 -15.85 -20.47 -0.28
CA GLU A 371 -14.90 -21.59 -0.33
C GLU A 371 -13.44 -21.10 -0.23
N GLN A 372 -13.07 -20.04 -0.95
CA GLN A 372 -11.72 -19.47 -0.85
C GLN A 372 -11.42 -18.87 0.54
N LEU A 373 -12.43 -18.30 1.19
CA LEU A 373 -12.33 -17.83 2.58
C LEU A 373 -12.13 -18.99 3.55
N GLU A 374 -12.82 -20.10 3.35
CA GLU A 374 -12.66 -21.31 4.15
C GLU A 374 -11.30 -21.97 3.92
N GLU A 375 -10.80 -22.02 2.68
CA GLU A 375 -9.44 -22.51 2.38
C GLU A 375 -8.36 -21.62 2.99
N GLU A 376 -8.47 -20.30 2.89
CA GLU A 376 -7.51 -19.37 3.52
C GLU A 376 -7.58 -19.42 5.05
N TYR A 377 -8.75 -19.72 5.62
CA TYR A 377 -8.93 -19.94 7.06
C TYR A 377 -8.35 -21.29 7.51
N ASN A 378 -8.59 -22.36 6.76
CA ASN A 378 -8.11 -23.71 7.05
C ASN A 378 -6.60 -23.84 6.86
N ALA A 379 -6.03 -23.16 5.85
CA ALA A 379 -4.58 -23.05 5.65
C ALA A 379 -3.85 -22.28 6.78
N LYS A 380 -4.60 -21.49 7.58
CA LYS A 380 -4.07 -20.77 8.75
C LYS A 380 -4.15 -21.58 10.05
N ILE A 381 -4.69 -22.80 10.04
CA ILE A 381 -4.61 -23.72 11.19
C ILE A 381 -3.29 -24.48 11.07
N PRO A 382 -2.27 -24.19 11.89
CA PRO A 382 -1.01 -24.92 11.82
C PRO A 382 -1.24 -26.41 12.09
N GLU A 383 -0.75 -27.27 11.19
CA GLU A 383 -0.71 -28.75 11.28
C GLU A 383 0.01 -29.30 12.54
N LYS A 384 0.41 -28.45 13.49
CA LYS A 384 1.11 -28.83 14.72
C LYS A 384 0.27 -29.69 15.69
N LYS A 385 -1.00 -29.98 15.39
CA LYS A 385 -1.79 -30.99 16.11
C LYS A 385 -1.87 -32.37 15.41
N LYS A 386 -1.40 -32.53 14.17
CA LYS A 386 -1.43 -33.82 13.46
C LYS A 386 -0.09 -34.56 13.37
N LYS A 387 1.03 -33.96 13.79
CA LYS A 387 2.38 -34.57 13.69
C LYS A 387 3.08 -34.88 15.02
N LYS A 388 2.33 -35.04 16.13
CA LYS A 388 2.92 -35.37 17.44
C LYS A 388 2.99 -36.87 17.77
N GLU A 389 2.73 -37.76 16.80
CA GLU A 389 2.79 -39.22 17.00
C GLU A 389 3.76 -39.99 16.09
N LEU A 390 4.50 -39.33 15.19
CA LEU A 390 5.51 -40.04 14.40
C LEU A 390 6.77 -39.21 14.23
N LYS A 391 7.79 -39.55 15.02
CA LYS A 391 9.20 -39.78 14.64
C LYS A 391 10.17 -39.36 15.75
N GLU A 392 10.38 -40.29 16.68
CA GLU A 392 11.70 -40.54 17.28
C GLU A 392 12.48 -41.51 16.37
N SER A 393 13.82 -41.48 16.47
CA SER A 393 14.87 -42.15 15.65
C SER A 393 15.23 -41.41 14.35
N GLU A 394 16.48 -41.04 14.04
CA GLU A 394 17.80 -41.59 14.38
C GLU A 394 18.90 -40.50 14.44
N GLN A 395 19.99 -40.81 15.14
CA GLN A 395 21.26 -40.09 15.20
C GLN A 395 22.33 -40.73 14.28
N LEU A 396 23.45 -39.99 14.13
CA LEU A 396 24.85 -40.37 13.75
C LEU A 396 25.26 -40.02 12.30
N VAL A 397 26.48 -39.58 11.93
CA VAL A 397 27.66 -38.88 12.53
C VAL A 397 28.68 -38.59 11.38
N ASN A 398 29.33 -37.40 11.37
CA ASN A 398 30.68 -37.00 10.85
C ASN A 398 31.12 -37.05 9.33
N PRO A 399 32.27 -36.41 8.92
CA PRO A 399 32.66 -34.99 9.07
C PRO A 399 33.47 -34.38 7.86
N GLU A 400 33.99 -33.16 8.07
CA GLU A 400 35.16 -32.48 7.47
C GLU A 400 35.08 -31.75 6.10
N ARG A 401 35.15 -30.40 6.18
CA ARG A 401 35.79 -29.54 5.17
C ARG A 401 36.46 -28.34 5.85
N ILE A 402 37.77 -28.23 5.68
CA ILE A 402 38.63 -27.13 6.14
C ILE A 402 38.23 -25.84 5.42
N ARG A 403 37.90 -24.78 6.17
CA ARG A 403 37.69 -23.42 5.66
C ARG A 403 38.62 -22.46 6.39
N LYS A 404 39.24 -21.54 5.64
CA LYS A 404 40.06 -20.43 6.18
C LYS A 404 39.17 -19.57 7.09
N ILE A 405 39.61 -19.38 8.34
CA ILE A 405 38.86 -18.66 9.38
C ILE A 405 39.24 -17.19 9.34
N ILE A 406 38.24 -16.32 9.16
CA ILE A 406 38.38 -14.86 9.23
C ILE A 406 38.53 -14.44 10.70
N HIS A 407 39.60 -13.71 11.03
CA HIS A 407 39.81 -13.14 12.36
C HIS A 407 39.16 -11.76 12.48
N ILE A 408 38.62 -11.46 13.67
CA ILE A 408 37.94 -10.20 13.98
C ILE A 408 38.75 -9.47 15.05
N SER A 409 39.24 -8.27 14.75
CA SER A 409 39.94 -7.39 15.69
C SER A 409 39.05 -6.21 16.07
N GLY A 410 38.81 -5.99 17.36
CA GLY A 410 38.14 -4.79 17.88
C GLY A 410 38.88 -4.25 19.11
N SER A 411 39.22 -2.97 19.12
CA SER A 411 39.79 -2.25 20.25
C SER A 411 38.68 -1.61 21.10
N LEU A 412 38.67 -1.88 22.40
CA LEU A 412 37.82 -1.19 23.37
C LEU A 412 38.45 0.17 23.73
N PRO A 413 37.69 1.27 23.75
CA PRO A 413 38.17 2.51 24.37
C PRO A 413 38.09 2.39 25.89
N ASN A 414 39.23 2.57 26.56
CA ASN A 414 39.32 2.75 28.01
C ASN A 414 38.50 3.97 28.45
N GLN A 415 37.50 3.75 29.31
CA GLN A 415 36.84 4.83 30.04
C GLN A 415 37.67 5.16 31.28
N SER A 416 38.31 6.32 31.26
CA SER A 416 38.91 6.95 32.43
C SER A 416 37.81 7.55 33.31
N SER A 417 37.85 7.14 34.58
CA SER A 417 37.20 7.82 35.70
C SER A 417 37.71 9.26 35.81
N ASN A 418 36.79 10.24 35.84
CA ASN A 418 37.09 11.51 36.48
C ASN A 418 35.85 12.12 37.12
N SER A 419 36.12 12.67 38.30
CA SER A 419 35.24 13.14 39.36
C SER A 419 34.50 14.45 39.05
N MET A 420 33.38 14.60 39.77
CA MET A 420 32.63 15.84 40.03
C MET A 420 33.53 17.03 40.40
N PRO A 421 33.02 18.27 40.20
CA PRO A 421 32.42 18.93 41.35
C PRO A 421 31.06 19.58 41.08
N GLU A 422 30.31 19.69 42.17
CA GLU A 422 29.14 20.53 42.39
C GLU A 422 29.42 22.00 42.03
N GLN A 423 28.43 22.70 41.50
CA GLN A 423 28.20 24.09 41.88
C GLN A 423 26.75 24.53 41.65
N GLU A 424 26.26 25.27 42.65
CA GLU A 424 24.90 25.70 42.91
C GLU A 424 24.40 26.82 41.99
N SER A 425 23.07 26.92 41.95
CA SER A 425 22.23 28.14 41.87
C SER A 425 22.62 29.26 40.90
N ASN A 426 21.69 29.63 40.01
CA ASN A 426 20.98 30.91 40.14
C ASN A 426 19.78 31.02 39.19
N GLN A 427 18.63 31.34 39.78
CA GLN A 427 17.46 31.88 39.10
C GLN A 427 17.75 33.31 38.63
N ILE A 428 17.50 33.62 37.36
CA ILE A 428 17.26 34.99 36.91
C ILE A 428 16.03 34.99 36.00
N LYS A 429 14.93 35.53 36.54
CA LYS A 429 13.79 36.04 35.77
C LYS A 429 14.25 37.30 35.05
N MET A 430 14.01 37.40 33.75
CA MET A 430 14.20 38.63 33.00
C MET A 430 12.93 38.90 32.19
N GLU A 431 12.05 39.73 32.76
CA GLU A 431 11.01 40.43 32.02
C GLU A 431 11.67 41.57 31.26
N GLN A 432 11.64 41.52 29.92
CA GLN A 432 11.96 42.67 29.07
C GLN A 432 10.67 43.26 28.51
N GLN A 433 10.31 44.43 29.05
CA GLN A 433 9.37 45.35 28.44
C GLN A 433 10.04 46.01 27.22
N PHE A 434 9.48 45.80 26.04
CA PHE A 434 9.80 46.60 24.84
C PHE A 434 8.75 47.70 24.68
N SER A 435 9.15 48.95 24.92
CA SER A 435 8.42 50.13 24.44
C SER A 435 8.97 50.52 23.07
N ILE A 436 8.20 50.26 22.02
CA ILE A 436 8.45 50.82 20.67
C ILE A 436 7.39 51.89 20.41
N SER A 437 7.84 53.13 20.35
CA SER A 437 7.16 54.24 19.68
C SER A 437 7.55 54.22 18.20
N ASN A 438 6.57 54.09 17.29
CA ASN A 438 6.53 54.85 16.04
C ASN A 438 5.20 54.64 15.28
N ASN A 439 4.61 55.76 14.91
CA ASN A 439 3.40 55.91 14.12
C ASN A 439 3.52 55.23 12.74
N VAL A 440 2.73 54.17 12.52
CA VAL A 440 2.30 53.75 11.20
C VAL A 440 0.79 53.54 11.29
N GLN A 441 0.05 54.29 10.48
CA GLN A 441 -1.41 54.27 10.42
C GLN A 441 -1.86 52.95 9.78
N LEU A 442 -1.98 51.90 10.59
CA LEU A 442 -2.53 50.61 10.21
C LEU A 442 -4.03 50.78 9.92
N ARG A 443 -4.42 50.59 8.66
CA ARG A 443 -5.82 50.31 8.32
C ARG A 443 -6.24 49.03 9.02
N LEU A 444 -7.19 49.15 9.94
CA LEU A 444 -7.83 48.00 10.59
C LEU A 444 -8.45 47.11 9.51
N PRO A 445 -8.09 45.82 9.44
CA PRO A 445 -8.78 44.89 8.57
C PRO A 445 -10.25 44.84 8.97
N THR A 446 -11.14 44.81 7.98
CA THR A 446 -12.57 44.64 8.22
C THR A 446 -12.83 43.33 8.96
N GLN A 447 -13.90 43.31 9.75
CA GLN A 447 -14.27 42.17 10.62
C GLN A 447 -14.38 40.83 9.84
N GLU A 448 -14.68 40.90 8.54
CA GLU A 448 -14.72 39.72 7.65
C GLU A 448 -13.32 39.17 7.31
N GLN A 449 -12.31 40.03 7.11
CA GLN A 449 -10.94 39.57 6.81
C GLN A 449 -10.31 38.87 8.01
N SER A 450 -10.61 39.33 9.22
CA SER A 450 -10.14 38.69 10.45
C SER A 450 -10.81 37.34 10.69
N GLN A 451 -12.10 37.17 10.34
CA GLN A 451 -12.76 35.86 10.39
C GLN A 451 -12.23 34.88 9.35
N GLN A 452 -12.01 35.32 8.10
CA GLN A 452 -11.42 34.47 7.06
C GLN A 452 -10.00 34.00 7.41
N TYR A 453 -9.20 34.88 8.03
CA TYR A 453 -7.86 34.54 8.48
C TYR A 453 -7.87 33.53 9.63
N LEU A 454 -8.82 33.65 10.57
CA LEU A 454 -8.96 32.70 11.67
C LEU A 454 -9.41 31.31 11.18
N GLN A 455 -10.33 31.27 10.21
CA GLN A 455 -10.82 30.03 9.61
C GLN A 455 -9.73 29.31 8.78
N SER A 456 -8.91 30.07 8.05
CA SER A 456 -7.79 29.49 7.31
C SER A 456 -6.69 28.95 8.24
N GLN A 457 -6.40 29.65 9.35
CA GLN A 457 -5.49 29.12 10.39
C GLN A 457 -6.03 27.84 11.05
N GLN A 458 -7.33 27.74 11.33
CA GLN A 458 -7.91 26.53 11.89
C GLN A 458 -7.87 25.34 10.91
N LEU A 459 -8.15 25.56 9.63
CA LEU A 459 -8.01 24.53 8.59
C LEU A 459 -6.56 24.10 8.42
N GLN A 460 -5.62 25.05 8.46
CA GLN A 460 -4.20 24.76 8.38
C GLN A 460 -3.70 23.98 9.61
N GLN A 461 -4.15 24.34 10.82
CA GLN A 461 -3.87 23.56 12.03
C GLN A 461 -4.50 22.16 11.99
N GLN A 462 -5.72 22.00 11.47
CA GLN A 462 -6.32 20.67 11.29
C GLN A 462 -5.56 19.83 10.27
N GLN A 463 -5.09 20.41 9.16
CA GLN A 463 -4.24 19.70 8.19
C GLN A 463 -2.87 19.34 8.77
N ILE A 464 -2.26 20.24 9.56
CA ILE A 464 -0.99 19.98 10.26
C ILE A 464 -1.17 18.90 11.33
N GLN A 465 -2.28 18.91 12.09
CA GLN A 465 -2.57 17.87 13.07
C GLN A 465 -2.91 16.53 12.43
N GLN A 466 -3.62 16.52 11.29
CA GLN A 466 -3.79 15.30 10.49
C GLN A 466 -2.43 14.81 10.01
N ASN A 467 -1.59 15.67 9.44
CA ASN A 467 -0.25 15.30 8.95
C ASN A 467 0.73 14.86 10.05
N LEU A 468 0.68 15.45 11.25
CA LEU A 468 1.50 15.08 12.41
C LEU A 468 0.97 13.85 13.17
N ALA A 469 -0.31 13.50 12.99
CA ALA A 469 -0.86 12.24 13.50
C ALA A 469 -0.39 11.01 12.69
N PHE A 470 0.28 11.23 11.55
CA PHE A 470 0.81 10.17 10.71
C PHE A 470 2.29 9.94 11.01
N ASN A 471 2.57 8.98 11.89
CA ASN A 471 3.93 8.49 12.16
C ASN A 471 4.18 7.20 11.37
N PRO A 472 4.80 7.26 10.17
CA PRO A 472 5.14 6.05 9.43
C PRO A 472 6.19 5.23 10.19
N MET A 473 6.14 3.90 10.07
CA MET A 473 7.12 2.98 10.66
C MET A 473 8.08 2.49 9.58
N SER A 474 9.33 2.23 9.91
CA SER A 474 10.27 1.54 9.02
C SER A 474 10.69 0.21 9.62
N LEU A 475 11.01 -0.74 8.75
CA LEU A 475 11.72 -1.95 9.13
C LEU A 475 13.22 -1.64 9.11
N TRP A 476 13.90 -2.08 10.16
CA TRP A 476 15.33 -1.93 10.31
C TRP A 476 15.97 -3.30 10.50
N LEU A 477 17.06 -3.56 9.77
CA LEU A 477 17.74 -4.85 9.75
C LEU A 477 19.23 -4.63 9.98
N TYR A 478 19.83 -5.38 10.89
CA TYR A 478 21.27 -5.30 11.13
C TYR A 478 21.90 -6.65 11.40
N LEU A 479 23.20 -6.70 11.14
CA LEU A 479 24.06 -7.83 11.43
C LEU A 479 24.89 -7.58 12.68
N GLN A 480 24.96 -8.58 13.55
CA GLN A 480 25.67 -8.50 14.81
C GLN A 480 26.50 -9.75 15.05
N LYS A 481 27.63 -9.58 15.75
CA LYS A 481 28.43 -10.66 16.32
C LYS A 481 27.99 -10.99 17.76
N LEU A 482 27.89 -12.28 18.10
CA LEU A 482 27.78 -12.70 19.51
C LEU A 482 29.10 -12.44 20.25
N PRO A 483 29.07 -11.95 21.51
CA PRO A 483 30.25 -11.99 22.36
C PRO A 483 30.70 -13.44 22.52
N SER A 484 31.99 -13.69 22.26
CA SER A 484 32.64 -15.00 22.40
C SER A 484 32.78 -15.41 23.86
#